data_AF-G0MJ60-F1
#
_entry.id   AF-G0MJ60-F1
#
_cell.length_a   1.000
_cell.length_b   1.000
_cell.length_c   1.000
_cell.angle_alpha   90.00
_cell.angle_beta   90.00
_cell.angle_gamma   90.00
#
_symmetry.space_group_name_H-M   'P 1'
#
loop_
_entity.id
_entity.type
_entity.pdbx_description
1 polymer ?
#
loop_
_entity_poly.entity_id
_entity_poly.type
_entity_poly.pdbx_seq_one_letter_code
_entity_poly.pdbx_strand_id
1 'polypeptide(L)'
;MFAKRVVTALNTAVKVQNAGIATTARGMAASGSEVSKILEERILGTETGINLEETGKVLSIGDGIARVYGLKNIQAEEMVEFDSGIKGMAMNLDVDNVGVVVFGNDKVIREGDIVKRTGAIVDVPVGDGLLGRVVDALGNPIDGKGPINSAKRSRVEVKAPGIIPRLSVREPMLTGVKAVDSLVPIGRGQRELIIGDRQTGKTAIAIDTIINQKRFNDAGDDKKKLYCIYVAVGQKRSTVAQIVKRLTDAGAMDYTIVVSATASDAAPLQFLAPYSGCAMGEFFRDNGKHALIIFDDLSKQAVLPVPARFWSVFRRVQSFSQETFFFFNKFNKSIRKSTINNKGEQKLRRFPSPIKNFNKIFGKNG
;
A
#
# COMPACT_ATOMS: atom_id res chain seq x y z
N MET A 1 -64.78 20.17 -30.14
CA MET A 1 -64.18 19.06 -29.36
C MET A 1 -62.68 18.86 -29.55
N PHE A 2 -62.06 19.30 -30.66
CA PHE A 2 -60.62 19.11 -30.91
C PHE A 2 -59.71 20.03 -30.06
N ALA A 3 -60.07 21.31 -29.87
CA ALA A 3 -59.22 22.27 -29.15
C ALA A 3 -58.98 21.92 -27.67
N LYS A 4 -59.99 21.40 -26.96
CA LYS A 4 -59.84 20.97 -25.55
C LYS A 4 -58.90 19.77 -25.41
N ARG A 5 -58.86 18.85 -26.38
CA ARG A 5 -57.98 17.67 -26.34
C ARG A 5 -56.51 18.03 -26.57
N VAL A 6 -56.23 19.01 -27.43
CA VAL A 6 -54.86 19.47 -27.72
C VAL A 6 -54.29 20.24 -26.53
N VAL A 7 -55.08 21.10 -25.87
CA VAL A 7 -54.64 21.83 -24.67
C VAL A 7 -54.38 20.90 -23.49
N THR A 8 -55.21 19.87 -23.30
CA THR A 8 -54.96 18.87 -22.25
C THR A 8 -53.68 18.08 -22.53
N ALA A 9 -53.44 17.66 -23.78
CA ALA A 9 -52.24 16.90 -24.16
C ALA A 9 -50.94 17.71 -24.01
N LEU A 10 -50.97 19.02 -24.33
CA LEU A 10 -49.84 19.92 -24.13
C LEU A 10 -49.53 20.11 -22.63
N ASN A 11 -50.56 20.25 -21.79
CA ASN A 11 -50.38 20.39 -20.34
C ASN A 11 -49.86 19.11 -19.68
N THR A 12 -50.21 17.92 -20.18
CA THR A 12 -49.60 16.66 -19.71
C THR A 12 -48.15 16.52 -20.16
N ALA A 13 -47.80 16.93 -21.38
CA ALA A 13 -46.44 16.87 -21.89
C ALA A 13 -45.48 17.80 -21.10
N VAL A 14 -45.94 19.00 -20.74
CA VAL A 14 -45.18 19.95 -19.89
C VAL A 14 -45.00 19.41 -18.47
N LYS A 15 -46.01 18.73 -17.90
CA LYS A 15 -45.89 18.06 -16.59
C LYS A 15 -44.89 16.90 -16.59
N VAL A 16 -44.82 16.14 -17.68
CA VAL A 16 -43.87 15.01 -17.82
C VAL A 16 -42.44 15.49 -18.03
N GLN A 17 -42.23 16.60 -18.77
CA GLN A 17 -40.91 17.23 -18.89
C GLN A 17 -40.41 17.82 -17.56
N ASN A 18 -41.29 18.46 -16.77
CA ASN A 18 -40.90 18.99 -15.46
C ASN A 18 -40.66 17.90 -14.40
N ALA A 19 -41.31 16.74 -14.51
CA ALA A 19 -41.05 15.59 -13.65
C ALA A 19 -39.72 14.88 -13.98
N GLY A 20 -39.25 14.96 -15.23
CA GLY A 20 -37.94 14.42 -15.64
C GLY A 20 -36.73 15.26 -15.18
N ILE A 21 -36.94 16.55 -14.91
CA ILE A 21 -35.88 17.48 -14.46
C ILE A 21 -35.70 17.43 -12.93
N ALA A 22 -36.72 17.00 -12.18
CA ALA A 22 -36.67 16.93 -10.72
C ALA A 22 -35.83 15.76 -10.16
N THR A 23 -35.48 14.76 -10.98
CA THR A 23 -34.85 13.52 -10.51
C THR A 23 -33.33 13.46 -10.71
N THR A 24 -32.73 14.45 -11.38
CA THR A 24 -31.26 14.56 -11.59
C THR A 24 -30.57 15.56 -10.68
N ALA A 25 -31.30 16.24 -9.78
CA ALA A 25 -30.75 17.20 -8.82
C ALA A 25 -30.53 16.63 -7.41
N ARG A 26 -30.44 15.30 -7.25
CA ARG A 26 -29.95 14.67 -6.01
C ARG A 26 -28.53 14.17 -6.21
N GLY A 27 -27.60 15.12 -6.31
CA GLY A 27 -26.21 14.78 -6.53
C GLY A 27 -25.29 15.98 -6.55
N MET A 28 -25.49 16.94 -5.64
CA MET A 28 -24.51 17.96 -5.23
C MET A 28 -25.17 18.87 -4.19
N ALA A 29 -25.16 18.43 -2.94
CA ALA A 29 -25.28 19.34 -1.80
C ALA A 29 -23.86 19.70 -1.37
N ALA A 30 -23.16 20.48 -2.19
CA ALA A 30 -22.19 21.44 -1.68
C ALA A 30 -23.04 22.66 -1.31
N SER A 31 -22.96 23.12 -0.07
CA SER A 31 -23.85 24.19 0.41
C SER A 31 -23.68 25.44 -0.47
N GLY A 32 -24.77 26.11 -0.85
CA GLY A 32 -24.71 27.31 -1.70
C GLY A 32 -23.83 28.44 -1.14
N SER A 33 -23.49 28.37 0.16
CA SER A 33 -22.51 29.23 0.82
C SER A 33 -21.05 28.97 0.43
N GLU A 34 -20.67 27.74 0.07
CA GLU A 34 -19.30 27.37 -0.31
C GLU A 34 -18.92 27.96 -1.67
N VAL A 35 -19.81 27.80 -2.65
CA VAL A 35 -19.63 28.34 -4.00
C VAL A 35 -19.66 29.88 -3.95
N SER A 36 -20.52 30.46 -3.11
CA SER A 36 -20.61 31.92 -2.96
C SER A 36 -19.34 32.53 -2.34
N LYS A 37 -18.76 31.93 -1.28
CA LYS A 37 -17.51 32.44 -0.67
C LYS A 37 -16.31 32.35 -1.62
N ILE A 38 -16.18 31.24 -2.35
CA ILE A 38 -15.09 31.06 -3.33
C ILE A 38 -15.26 32.03 -4.52
N LEU A 39 -16.50 32.29 -4.94
CA LEU A 39 -16.81 33.28 -5.97
C LEU A 39 -16.59 34.72 -5.49
N GLU A 40 -16.96 35.04 -4.25
CA GLU A 40 -16.69 36.34 -3.63
C GLU A 40 -15.19 36.60 -3.52
N GLU A 41 -14.39 35.62 -3.08
CA GLU A 41 -12.92 35.71 -3.07
C GLU A 41 -12.34 35.96 -4.48
N ARG A 42 -12.91 35.35 -5.52
CA ARG A 42 -12.51 35.58 -6.93
C ARG A 42 -12.92 36.95 -7.47
N ILE A 43 -14.07 37.48 -7.06
CA ILE A 43 -14.60 38.78 -7.50
C ILE A 43 -13.89 39.94 -6.78
N LEU A 44 -13.50 39.74 -5.51
CA LEU A 44 -12.85 40.75 -4.68
C LEU A 44 -11.39 41.02 -5.07
N GLY A 45 -10.84 40.35 -6.09
CA GLY A 45 -9.56 40.71 -6.72
C GLY A 45 -8.36 40.73 -5.75
N THR A 46 -8.50 40.13 -4.57
CA THR A 46 -7.41 40.04 -3.62
C THR A 46 -6.55 38.88 -4.07
N GLU A 47 -5.59 39.16 -4.95
CA GLU A 47 -4.39 38.35 -5.13
C GLU A 47 -3.57 38.39 -3.82
N THR A 48 -4.13 37.94 -2.70
CA THR A 48 -3.28 37.31 -1.71
C THR A 48 -2.73 36.11 -2.43
N GLY A 49 -1.48 36.20 -2.89
CA GLY A 49 -0.69 35.11 -3.45
C GLY A 49 -0.46 34.01 -2.41
N ILE A 50 -1.55 33.44 -1.89
CA ILE A 50 -1.56 32.12 -1.31
C ILE A 50 -1.18 31.25 -2.48
N ASN A 51 0.00 30.64 -2.41
CA ASN A 51 0.57 29.81 -3.45
C ASN A 51 -0.32 28.55 -3.63
N LEU A 52 -1.49 28.72 -4.26
CA LEU A 52 -2.53 27.70 -4.47
C LEU A 52 -2.03 26.57 -5.38
N GLU A 53 -0.86 26.75 -5.99
CA GLU A 53 -0.13 25.71 -6.71
C GLU A 53 0.37 24.61 -5.76
N GLU A 54 0.79 24.98 -4.55
CA GLU A 54 1.42 24.08 -3.58
C GLU A 54 0.62 23.91 -2.29
N THR A 55 -0.33 24.81 -2.04
CA THR A 55 -1.18 24.82 -0.86
C THR A 55 -2.66 24.74 -1.26
N GLY A 56 -3.46 24.17 -0.37
CA GLY A 56 -4.90 24.07 -0.52
C GLY A 56 -5.63 24.34 0.79
N LYS A 57 -6.95 24.46 0.71
CA LYS A 57 -7.85 24.59 1.87
C LYS A 57 -8.79 23.40 1.93
N VAL A 58 -8.99 22.82 3.11
CA VAL A 58 -9.99 21.77 3.33
C VAL A 58 -11.39 22.35 3.12
N LEU A 59 -12.15 21.80 2.18
CA LEU A 59 -13.55 22.13 1.95
C LEU A 59 -14.45 21.37 2.92
N SER A 60 -14.24 20.06 3.01
CA SER A 60 -15.00 19.18 3.90
C SER A 60 -14.18 17.95 4.27
N ILE A 61 -14.53 17.35 5.39
CA ILE A 61 -13.94 16.09 5.86
C ILE A 61 -15.03 15.15 6.37
N GLY A 62 -14.95 13.89 5.96
CA GLY A 62 -15.87 12.85 6.39
C GLY A 62 -15.31 11.46 6.09
N ASP A 63 -15.54 10.52 7.00
CA ASP A 63 -15.13 9.12 6.88
C ASP A 63 -13.63 8.95 6.53
N GLY A 64 -12.75 9.80 7.10
CA GLY A 64 -11.31 9.78 6.81
C GLY A 64 -10.90 10.28 5.42
N ILE A 65 -11.81 10.93 4.69
CA ILE A 65 -11.56 11.56 3.39
C ILE A 65 -11.75 13.07 3.51
N ALA A 66 -10.72 13.84 3.18
CA ALA A 66 -10.79 15.29 3.07
C ALA A 66 -10.92 15.70 1.60
N ARG A 67 -11.82 16.63 1.30
CA ARG A 67 -11.87 17.33 0.01
C ARG A 67 -11.10 18.63 0.15
N VAL A 68 -10.12 18.84 -0.71
CA VAL A 68 -9.21 19.99 -0.62
C VAL A 68 -9.32 20.82 -1.90
N TYR A 69 -9.56 22.12 -1.76
CA TYR A 69 -9.49 23.08 -2.85
C TYR A 69 -8.06 23.58 -3.04
N GLY A 70 -7.61 23.72 -4.29
CA GLY A 70 -6.24 24.16 -4.60
C GLY A 70 -5.35 22.98 -4.97
N LEU A 71 -4.09 23.00 -4.51
CA LEU A 71 -3.09 21.96 -4.79
C LEU A 71 -2.92 21.69 -6.31
N LYS A 72 -2.91 22.73 -7.16
CA LYS A 72 -2.99 22.58 -8.62
C LYS A 72 -1.90 21.68 -9.22
N ASN A 73 -0.70 21.67 -8.63
CA ASN A 73 0.44 20.91 -9.13
C ASN A 73 0.60 19.53 -8.46
N ILE A 74 -0.36 19.09 -7.64
CA ILE A 74 -0.27 17.82 -6.93
C ILE A 74 -0.33 16.63 -7.88
N GLN A 75 0.44 15.60 -7.55
CA GLN A 75 0.45 14.34 -8.28
C GLN A 75 -0.48 13.33 -7.60
N ALA A 76 -0.98 12.36 -8.36
CA ALA A 76 -1.67 11.22 -7.77
C ALA A 76 -0.69 10.47 -6.85
N GLU A 77 -1.21 9.98 -5.71
CA GLU A 77 -0.42 9.25 -4.70
C GLU A 77 0.63 10.11 -3.97
N GLU A 78 0.58 11.43 -4.15
CA GLU A 78 1.44 12.35 -3.43
C GLU A 78 1.00 12.51 -1.98
N MET A 79 2.00 12.58 -1.09
CA MET A 79 1.79 12.86 0.32
C MET A 79 1.49 14.35 0.52
N VAL A 80 0.51 14.62 1.38
CA VAL A 80 0.18 15.96 1.86
C VAL A 80 0.25 16.01 3.38
N GLU A 81 0.43 17.20 3.90
CA GLU A 81 0.46 17.50 5.31
C GLU A 81 -0.60 18.56 5.63
N PHE A 82 -1.48 18.23 6.56
CA PHE A 82 -2.47 19.15 7.10
C PHE A 82 -1.80 20.07 8.14
N ASP A 83 -2.38 21.24 8.40
CA ASP A 83 -1.86 22.18 9.41
C ASP A 83 -1.74 21.57 10.81
N SER A 84 -2.55 20.55 11.11
CA SER A 84 -2.47 19.73 12.32
C SER A 84 -1.25 18.80 12.40
N GLY A 85 -0.41 18.74 11.36
CA GLY A 85 0.71 17.81 11.21
C GLY A 85 0.29 16.39 10.82
N ILE A 86 -1.01 16.13 10.66
CA ILE A 86 -1.50 14.86 10.13
C ILE A 86 -1.10 14.76 8.66
N LYS A 87 -0.72 13.56 8.25
CA LYS A 87 -0.40 13.28 6.85
C LYS A 87 -1.59 12.69 6.12
N GLY A 88 -1.63 12.87 4.81
CA GLY A 88 -2.60 12.23 3.93
C GLY A 88 -2.00 11.90 2.58
N MET A 89 -2.77 11.22 1.74
CA MET A 89 -2.41 10.89 0.37
C MET A 89 -3.45 11.41 -0.60
N ALA A 90 -3.00 12.14 -1.62
CA ALA A 90 -3.83 12.57 -2.73
C ALA A 90 -4.26 11.35 -3.56
N MET A 91 -5.56 11.26 -3.80
CA MET A 91 -6.18 10.08 -4.38
C MET A 91 -6.98 10.41 -5.64
N ASN A 92 -7.93 11.33 -5.52
CA ASN A 92 -8.72 11.79 -6.65
C ASN A 92 -8.31 13.21 -7.01
N LEU A 93 -8.00 13.44 -8.28
CA LEU A 93 -7.69 14.77 -8.80
C LEU A 93 -8.87 15.18 -9.68
N ASP A 94 -9.86 15.83 -9.08
CA ASP A 94 -10.95 16.46 -9.84
C ASP A 94 -10.53 17.87 -10.28
N VAL A 95 -11.27 18.44 -11.22
CA VAL A 95 -10.96 19.77 -11.79
C VAL A 95 -10.98 20.86 -10.72
N ASP A 96 -11.91 20.76 -9.77
CA ASP A 96 -12.16 21.80 -8.77
C ASP A 96 -11.67 21.43 -7.36
N ASN A 97 -11.42 20.15 -7.08
CA ASN A 97 -10.98 19.70 -5.76
C ASN A 97 -10.16 18.40 -5.83
N VAL A 98 -9.38 18.17 -4.77
CA VAL A 98 -8.55 16.98 -4.59
C VAL A 98 -9.09 16.17 -3.44
N GLY A 99 -9.41 14.91 -3.69
CA GLY A 99 -9.73 13.94 -2.65
C GLY A 99 -8.46 13.43 -1.98
N VAL A 100 -8.31 13.68 -0.69
CA VAL A 100 -7.18 13.25 0.14
C VAL A 100 -7.65 12.24 1.17
N VAL A 101 -7.00 11.09 1.22
CA VAL A 101 -7.20 10.12 2.31
C VAL A 101 -6.30 10.45 3.48
N VAL A 102 -6.88 10.52 4.67
CA VAL A 102 -6.20 10.95 5.90
C VAL A 102 -5.54 9.75 6.58
N PHE A 103 -4.25 9.89 6.92
CA PHE A 103 -3.46 8.89 7.66
C PHE A 103 -3.39 9.23 9.14
N GLY A 104 -4.55 9.34 9.79
CA GLY A 104 -4.61 9.72 11.20
C GLY A 104 -6.04 9.94 11.67
N ASN A 105 -6.17 10.66 12.79
CA ASN A 105 -7.47 11.00 13.36
C ASN A 105 -8.08 12.19 12.60
N ASP A 106 -9.12 11.93 11.81
CA ASP A 106 -9.83 12.93 11.01
C ASP A 106 -10.50 14.02 11.86
N LYS A 107 -10.88 13.72 13.10
CA LYS A 107 -11.53 14.68 14.03
C LYS A 107 -10.72 15.92 14.35
N VAL A 108 -9.41 15.89 14.13
CA VAL A 108 -8.51 17.03 14.40
C VAL A 108 -8.53 18.04 13.26
N ILE A 109 -8.84 17.58 12.04
CA ILE A 109 -8.86 18.41 10.84
C ILE A 109 -10.22 19.11 10.75
N ARG A 110 -10.20 20.40 10.41
CA ARG A 110 -11.39 21.24 10.27
C ARG A 110 -11.50 21.80 8.86
N GLU A 111 -12.72 22.20 8.51
CA GLU A 111 -12.96 22.97 7.29
C GLU A 111 -12.21 24.29 7.35
N GLY A 112 -11.57 24.67 6.24
CA GLY A 112 -10.70 25.83 6.13
C GLY A 112 -9.24 25.57 6.48
N ASP A 113 -8.89 24.40 7.04
CA ASP A 113 -7.50 24.06 7.37
C ASP A 113 -6.62 24.09 6.11
N ILE A 114 -5.37 24.53 6.29
CA ILE A 114 -4.39 24.58 5.21
C ILE A 114 -3.80 23.18 5.02
N VAL A 115 -3.69 22.78 3.76
CA VAL A 115 -3.03 21.54 3.33
C VAL A 115 -1.84 21.92 2.47
N LYS A 116 -0.68 21.34 2.77
CA LYS A 116 0.56 21.54 2.01
C LYS A 116 0.97 20.26 1.35
N ARG A 117 1.41 20.34 0.09
CA ARG A 117 2.02 19.20 -0.59
C ARG A 117 3.42 18.95 -0.05
N THR A 118 3.86 17.70 -0.04
CA THR A 118 5.22 17.34 0.37
C THR A 118 6.17 17.15 -0.82
N GLY A 119 5.65 17.07 -2.05
CA GLY A 119 6.46 16.80 -3.26
C GLY A 119 6.90 15.35 -3.41
N ALA A 120 6.55 14.47 -2.47
CA ALA A 120 6.92 13.07 -2.46
C ALA A 120 5.70 12.17 -2.59
N ILE A 121 5.77 11.20 -3.50
CA ILE A 121 4.85 10.05 -3.53
C ILE A 121 5.03 9.26 -2.23
N VAL A 122 3.97 8.61 -1.74
CA VAL A 122 3.99 7.81 -0.50
C VAL A 122 5.25 6.96 -0.39
N ASP A 123 6.11 7.36 0.55
CA ASP A 123 7.39 6.75 0.81
C ASP A 123 7.59 6.51 2.31
N VAL A 124 8.46 5.56 2.61
CA VAL A 124 8.81 5.19 3.99
C VAL A 124 10.33 5.19 4.15
N PRO A 125 10.84 5.49 5.35
CA PRO A 125 12.24 5.27 5.64
C PRO A 125 12.57 3.79 5.44
N VAL A 126 13.74 3.52 4.87
CA VAL A 126 14.30 2.18 4.70
C VAL A 126 15.77 2.19 5.09
N GLY A 127 16.26 1.09 5.64
CA GLY A 127 17.68 0.98 5.99
C GLY A 127 17.94 0.09 7.19
N ASP A 128 19.22 -0.18 7.42
CA ASP A 128 19.68 -0.96 8.57
C ASP A 128 19.35 -0.25 9.91
N GLY A 129 19.17 1.08 9.93
CA GLY A 129 18.78 1.84 11.12
C GLY A 129 17.38 1.56 11.67
N LEU A 130 16.55 0.81 10.93
CA LEU A 130 15.23 0.34 11.39
C LEU A 130 15.29 -0.95 12.19
N LEU A 131 16.41 -1.67 12.15
CA LEU A 131 16.58 -2.91 12.90
C LEU A 131 16.47 -2.63 14.41
N GLY A 132 15.70 -3.46 15.12
CA GLY A 132 15.44 -3.28 16.55
C GLY A 132 14.42 -2.18 16.89
N ARG A 133 13.79 -1.57 15.87
CA ARG A 133 12.81 -0.50 16.03
C ARG A 133 11.38 -1.02 15.83
N VAL A 134 10.45 -0.34 16.51
CA VAL A 134 9.01 -0.47 16.24
C VAL A 134 8.54 0.81 15.58
N VAL A 135 7.94 0.69 14.41
CA VAL A 135 7.50 1.81 13.58
C VAL A 135 6.03 1.69 13.20
N ASP A 136 5.39 2.84 12.93
CA ASP A 136 4.05 2.89 12.36
C ASP A 136 4.05 2.55 10.85
N ALA A 137 2.88 2.59 10.21
CA ALA A 137 2.76 2.33 8.78
C ALA A 137 3.43 3.37 7.87
N LEU A 138 3.78 4.56 8.38
CA LEU A 138 4.53 5.60 7.66
C LEU A 138 6.04 5.56 7.98
N GLY A 139 6.45 4.65 8.85
CA GLY A 139 7.84 4.44 9.30
C GLY A 139 8.29 5.39 10.41
N ASN A 140 7.37 6.10 11.08
CA ASN A 140 7.70 6.90 12.26
C ASN A 140 7.91 5.96 13.47
N PRO A 141 8.91 6.22 14.33
CA PRO A 141 9.17 5.38 15.49
C PRO A 141 8.08 5.53 16.55
N ILE A 142 7.59 4.40 17.07
CA ILE A 142 6.58 4.34 18.14
C ILE A 142 7.10 3.62 19.40
N ASP A 143 8.39 3.28 19.43
CA ASP A 143 9.05 2.55 20.53
C ASP A 143 9.63 3.43 21.64
N GLY A 144 9.56 4.76 21.50
CA GLY A 144 10.13 5.69 22.48
C GLY A 144 11.66 5.74 22.51
N LYS A 145 12.36 5.08 21.59
CA LYS A 145 13.85 5.06 21.51
C LYS A 145 14.45 6.26 20.77
N GLY A 146 13.69 7.35 20.62
CA GLY A 146 14.09 8.55 19.87
C GLY A 146 13.94 8.43 18.35
N PRO A 147 14.47 9.39 17.56
CA PRO A 147 14.35 9.38 16.11
C PRO A 147 15.12 8.22 15.46
N ILE A 148 14.79 7.88 14.21
CA ILE A 148 15.49 6.86 13.42
C ILE A 148 16.51 7.56 12.51
N ASN A 149 17.77 7.14 12.58
CA ASN A 149 18.82 7.61 11.69
C ASN A 149 18.74 6.88 10.34
N SER A 150 17.72 7.18 9.52
CA SER A 150 17.52 6.57 8.18
C SER A 150 17.87 7.55 7.06
N ALA A 151 18.97 7.32 6.34
CA ALA A 151 19.43 8.17 5.24
C ALA A 151 18.77 7.86 3.87
N LYS A 152 17.85 6.89 3.79
CA LYS A 152 17.20 6.50 2.53
C LYS A 152 15.69 6.36 2.74
N ARG A 153 14.92 6.89 1.80
CA ARG A 153 13.48 6.67 1.69
C ARG A 153 13.22 5.87 0.43
N SER A 154 12.23 4.98 0.47
CA SER A 154 11.75 4.23 -0.68
C SER A 154 10.26 4.42 -0.80
N ARG A 155 9.78 4.56 -2.04
CA ARG A 155 8.36 4.52 -2.33
C ARG A 155 7.77 3.21 -1.85
N VAL A 156 6.58 3.29 -1.28
CA VAL A 156 5.83 2.14 -0.79
C VAL A 156 5.35 1.28 -1.97
N GLU A 157 4.91 1.96 -3.03
CA GLU A 157 4.57 1.33 -4.29
C GLU A 157 5.75 1.36 -5.27
N VAL A 158 6.30 0.18 -5.55
CA VAL A 158 7.28 -0.04 -6.60
C VAL A 158 6.84 -1.25 -7.40
N LYS A 159 7.03 -1.20 -8.72
CA LYS A 159 6.73 -2.33 -9.60
C LYS A 159 7.61 -3.53 -9.22
N ALA A 160 6.98 -4.68 -8.97
CA ALA A 160 7.69 -5.90 -8.65
C ALA A 160 8.64 -6.32 -9.79
N PRO A 161 9.78 -6.98 -9.48
CA PRO A 161 10.68 -7.51 -10.50
C PRO A 161 9.94 -8.47 -11.44
N GLY A 162 10.20 -8.36 -12.75
CA GLY A 162 9.66 -9.27 -13.76
C GLY A 162 10.16 -10.71 -13.59
N ILE A 163 9.80 -11.61 -14.52
CA ILE A 163 10.18 -13.02 -14.45
C ILE A 163 11.69 -13.23 -14.67
N ILE A 164 12.26 -12.55 -15.69
CA ILE A 164 13.66 -12.70 -16.12
C ILE A 164 14.69 -12.54 -14.96
N PRO A 165 14.61 -11.52 -14.08
CA PRO A 165 15.58 -11.39 -12.99
C PRO A 165 15.37 -12.35 -11.81
N ARG A 166 14.33 -13.20 -11.81
CA ARG A 166 14.05 -14.10 -10.70
C ARG A 166 14.87 -15.38 -10.83
N LEU A 167 15.35 -15.87 -9.70
CA LEU A 167 15.97 -17.19 -9.58
C LEU A 167 14.97 -18.16 -8.94
N SER A 168 15.02 -19.42 -9.36
CA SER A 168 14.33 -20.50 -8.65
C SER A 168 14.79 -20.55 -7.19
N VAL A 169 13.85 -20.84 -6.29
CA VAL A 169 14.14 -21.03 -4.88
C VAL A 169 14.98 -22.29 -4.71
N ARG A 170 16.18 -22.17 -4.13
CA ARG A 170 17.15 -23.27 -3.98
C ARG A 170 17.76 -23.39 -2.59
N GLU A 171 17.60 -22.37 -1.75
CA GLU A 171 18.15 -22.35 -0.39
C GLU A 171 17.00 -22.54 0.62
N PRO A 172 17.15 -23.38 1.64
CA PRO A 172 16.11 -23.55 2.66
C PRO A 172 16.08 -22.39 3.66
N MET A 173 14.89 -22.11 4.20
CA MET A 173 14.64 -21.26 5.36
C MET A 173 14.10 -22.16 6.47
N LEU A 174 14.90 -22.38 7.51
CA LEU A 174 14.54 -23.26 8.61
C LEU A 174 13.68 -22.49 9.62
N THR A 175 12.47 -22.98 9.86
CA THR A 175 11.55 -22.42 10.85
C THR A 175 11.92 -22.82 12.27
N GLY A 176 12.57 -23.97 12.45
CA GLY A 176 12.82 -24.55 13.78
C GLY A 176 11.64 -25.36 14.30
N VAL A 177 10.51 -25.39 13.57
CA VAL A 177 9.35 -26.23 13.88
C VAL A 177 9.49 -27.53 13.09
N LYS A 178 9.78 -28.64 13.78
CA LYS A 178 9.99 -29.96 13.17
C LYS A 178 8.89 -30.36 12.18
N ALA A 179 7.63 -30.14 12.55
CA ALA A 179 6.48 -30.46 11.70
C ALA A 179 6.50 -29.66 10.38
N VAL A 180 6.83 -28.36 10.44
CA VAL A 180 6.89 -27.50 9.25
C VAL A 180 8.11 -27.85 8.40
N ASP A 181 9.29 -27.88 9.02
CA ASP A 181 10.55 -28.12 8.29
C ASP A 181 10.62 -29.53 7.65
N SER A 182 9.85 -30.51 8.14
CA SER A 182 9.81 -31.87 7.59
C SER A 182 8.72 -32.07 6.54
N LEU A 183 7.52 -31.52 6.74
CA LEU A 183 6.37 -31.76 5.86
C LEU A 183 6.24 -30.70 4.76
N VAL A 184 6.54 -29.45 5.09
CA VAL A 184 6.36 -28.29 4.21
C VAL A 184 7.61 -27.41 4.27
N PRO A 185 8.74 -27.86 3.68
CA PRO A 185 9.98 -27.09 3.73
C PRO A 185 9.80 -25.75 3.02
N ILE A 186 10.14 -24.67 3.73
CA ILE A 186 10.04 -23.30 3.21
C ILE A 186 11.40 -22.88 2.65
N GLY A 187 11.42 -22.37 1.43
CA GLY A 187 12.63 -21.89 0.79
C GLY A 187 12.82 -20.36 0.81
N ARG A 188 14.07 -19.94 0.65
CA ARG A 188 14.47 -18.55 0.51
C ARG A 188 14.02 -17.98 -0.84
N GLY A 189 12.91 -17.25 -0.82
CA GLY A 189 12.28 -16.61 -1.97
C GLY A 189 10.84 -17.08 -2.18
N GLN A 190 10.41 -18.04 -1.36
CA GLN A 190 9.07 -18.62 -1.38
C GLN A 190 8.07 -17.72 -0.66
N ARG A 191 6.81 -17.90 -1.02
CA ARG A 191 5.66 -17.35 -0.30
C ARG A 191 4.88 -18.53 0.23
N GLU A 192 4.65 -18.55 1.54
CA GLU A 192 4.00 -19.66 2.23
C GLU A 192 2.80 -19.14 3.01
N LEU A 193 1.66 -19.81 2.92
CA LEU A 193 0.41 -19.39 3.56
C LEU A 193 0.24 -20.14 4.88
N ILE A 194 0.19 -19.43 6.02
CA ILE A 194 -0.20 -20.04 7.30
C ILE A 194 -1.68 -19.74 7.51
N ILE A 195 -2.51 -20.72 7.19
CA ILE A 195 -3.96 -20.65 7.38
C ILE A 195 -4.43 -21.46 8.59
N GLY A 196 -5.42 -20.95 9.30
CA GLY A 196 -6.11 -21.69 10.35
C GLY A 196 -7.06 -20.83 11.15
N ASP A 197 -7.79 -21.45 12.07
CA ASP A 197 -8.75 -20.74 12.91
C ASP A 197 -8.09 -19.77 13.90
N ARG A 198 -8.92 -18.98 14.59
CA ARG A 198 -8.43 -18.12 15.68
C ARG A 198 -7.79 -18.99 16.76
N GLN A 199 -6.69 -18.50 17.34
CA GLN A 199 -5.98 -19.16 18.45
C GLN A 199 -5.35 -20.52 18.13
N THR A 200 -5.15 -20.88 16.85
CA THR A 200 -4.47 -22.13 16.44
C THR A 200 -2.93 -22.03 16.41
N GLY A 201 -2.35 -20.96 16.97
CA GLY A 201 -0.91 -20.80 17.08
C GLY A 201 -0.20 -20.21 15.84
N LYS A 202 -0.94 -19.63 14.87
CA LYS A 202 -0.35 -18.98 13.67
C LYS A 202 0.76 -17.97 14.02
N THR A 203 0.46 -17.03 14.91
CA THR A 203 1.41 -16.03 15.41
C THR A 203 2.56 -16.67 16.18
N ALA A 204 2.33 -17.79 16.89
CA ALA A 204 3.40 -18.49 17.61
C ALA A 204 4.42 -19.10 16.63
N ILE A 205 3.95 -19.79 15.58
CA ILE A 205 4.82 -20.33 14.52
C ILE A 205 5.64 -19.21 13.87
N ALA A 206 5.02 -18.08 13.58
CA ALA A 206 5.69 -16.91 13.02
C ALA A 206 6.81 -16.35 13.93
N ILE A 207 6.50 -16.13 15.21
CA ILE A 207 7.47 -15.59 16.19
C ILE A 207 8.61 -16.58 16.43
N ASP A 208 8.29 -17.86 16.60
CA ASP A 208 9.29 -18.91 16.83
C ASP A 208 10.22 -19.04 15.60
N THR A 209 9.67 -18.86 14.38
CA THR A 209 10.46 -18.79 13.15
C THR A 209 11.45 -17.63 13.19
N ILE A 210 11.03 -16.43 13.62
CA ILE A 210 11.92 -15.26 13.77
C ILE A 210 13.02 -15.56 14.80
N ILE A 211 12.65 -16.11 15.96
CA ILE A 211 13.60 -16.42 17.04
C ILE A 211 14.63 -17.46 16.58
N ASN A 212 14.22 -18.48 15.83
CA ASN A 212 15.11 -19.51 15.30
C ASN A 212 16.18 -18.95 14.36
N GLN A 213 15.98 -17.77 13.77
CA GLN A 213 16.99 -17.17 12.89
C GLN A 213 18.22 -16.63 13.63
N LYS A 214 18.11 -16.42 14.95
CA LYS A 214 19.20 -15.91 15.77
C LYS A 214 20.50 -16.70 15.58
N ARG A 215 20.42 -18.04 15.56
CA ARG A 215 21.59 -18.90 15.35
C ARG A 215 22.32 -18.66 14.03
N PHE A 216 21.60 -18.25 12.98
CA PHE A 216 22.21 -17.92 11.68
C PHE A 216 22.76 -16.50 11.65
N ASN A 217 22.14 -15.59 12.41
CA ASN A 217 22.59 -14.20 12.54
C ASN A 217 23.83 -14.07 13.42
N ASP A 218 23.93 -14.89 14.47
CA ASP A 218 25.07 -14.93 15.40
C ASP A 218 26.30 -15.65 14.81
N ALA A 219 26.09 -16.57 13.84
CA ALA A 219 27.16 -17.38 13.24
C ALA A 219 28.16 -16.61 12.35
N GLY A 220 28.05 -15.28 12.24
CA GLY A 220 29.01 -14.40 11.56
C GLY A 220 29.00 -14.46 10.02
N ASP A 221 28.28 -15.39 9.39
CA ASP A 221 28.18 -15.50 7.93
C ASP A 221 27.10 -14.56 7.38
N ASP A 222 27.52 -13.42 6.82
CA ASP A 222 26.65 -12.42 6.22
C ASP A 222 25.73 -12.96 5.12
N LYS A 223 26.10 -14.05 4.43
CA LYS A 223 25.25 -14.66 3.40
C LYS A 223 24.11 -15.48 4.02
N LYS A 224 24.28 -15.98 5.24
CA LYS A 224 23.26 -16.77 5.93
C LYS A 224 22.33 -15.91 6.78
N LYS A 225 22.73 -14.67 7.09
CA LYS A 225 21.90 -13.72 7.83
C LYS A 225 20.53 -13.54 7.20
N LEU A 226 19.51 -13.55 8.06
CA LEU A 226 18.12 -13.34 7.69
C LEU A 226 17.54 -12.20 8.51
N TYR A 227 17.20 -11.11 7.82
CA TYR A 227 16.56 -9.94 8.42
C TYR A 227 15.06 -10.16 8.47
N CYS A 228 14.44 -9.92 9.61
CA CYS A 228 13.03 -10.22 9.84
C CYS A 228 12.22 -8.92 9.85
N ILE A 229 11.02 -8.95 9.27
CA ILE A 229 10.04 -7.88 9.33
C ILE A 229 8.73 -8.48 9.81
N TYR A 230 8.25 -8.04 10.96
CA TYR A 230 6.94 -8.45 11.49
C TYR A 230 5.96 -7.29 11.33
N VAL A 231 4.93 -7.50 10.52
CA VAL A 231 3.89 -6.50 10.24
C VAL A 231 2.61 -6.88 10.96
N ALA A 232 2.29 -6.15 12.02
CA ALA A 232 1.05 -6.28 12.75
C ALA A 232 -0.03 -5.36 12.14
N VAL A 233 -1.11 -5.95 11.63
CA VAL A 233 -2.24 -5.24 11.03
C VAL A 233 -3.50 -5.49 11.87
N GLY A 234 -4.12 -4.41 12.34
CA GLY A 234 -5.35 -4.45 13.14
C GLY A 234 -5.21 -5.26 14.42
N GLN A 235 -3.99 -5.40 14.97
CA GLN A 235 -3.76 -6.08 16.24
C GLN A 235 -4.00 -5.14 17.42
N LYS A 236 -4.29 -5.72 18.59
CA LYS A 236 -4.36 -4.94 19.83
C LYS A 236 -2.95 -4.48 20.21
N ARG A 237 -2.82 -3.24 20.68
CA ARG A 237 -1.53 -2.68 21.11
C ARG A 237 -0.84 -3.53 22.18
N SER A 238 -1.60 -4.10 23.11
CA SER A 238 -1.09 -5.01 24.14
C SER A 238 -0.49 -6.30 23.56
N THR A 239 -1.10 -6.88 22.54
CA THR A 239 -0.59 -8.07 21.85
C THR A 239 0.73 -7.76 21.15
N VAL A 240 0.82 -6.65 20.42
CA VAL A 240 2.06 -6.23 19.76
C VAL A 240 3.17 -6.00 20.78
N ALA A 241 2.87 -5.34 21.91
CA ALA A 241 3.84 -5.11 22.99
C ALA A 241 4.36 -6.43 23.60
N GLN A 242 3.49 -7.43 23.79
CA GLN A 242 3.89 -8.77 24.25
C GLN A 242 4.83 -9.46 23.26
N ILE A 243 4.56 -9.32 21.96
CA ILE A 243 5.40 -9.90 20.89
C ILE A 243 6.77 -9.22 20.87
N VAL A 244 6.81 -7.89 20.90
CA VAL A 244 8.07 -7.11 20.95
C VAL A 244 8.88 -7.50 22.19
N LYS A 245 8.22 -7.65 23.34
CA LYS A 245 8.89 -8.13 24.57
C LYS A 245 9.49 -9.52 24.38
N ARG A 246 8.72 -10.49 23.85
CA ARG A 246 9.21 -11.86 23.61
C ARG A 246 10.38 -11.89 22.63
N LEU A 247 10.33 -11.08 21.56
CA LEU A 247 11.44 -10.94 20.62
C LEU A 247 12.67 -10.28 21.27
N THR A 248 12.47 -9.32 22.17
CA THR A 248 13.55 -8.67 22.92
C THR A 248 14.21 -9.65 23.88
N ASP A 249 13.42 -10.36 24.68
CA ASP A 249 13.89 -11.35 25.66
C ASP A 249 14.67 -12.50 24.99
N ALA A 250 14.28 -12.88 23.77
CA ALA A 250 14.99 -13.88 22.97
C ALA A 250 16.27 -13.35 22.28
N GLY A 251 16.49 -12.02 22.26
CA GLY A 251 17.56 -11.38 21.51
C GLY A 251 17.34 -11.42 19.98
N ALA A 252 16.08 -11.45 19.54
CA ALA A 252 15.70 -11.47 18.13
C ALA A 252 15.41 -10.07 17.56
N MET A 253 15.29 -9.05 18.41
CA MET A 253 15.03 -7.67 17.97
C MET A 253 16.16 -7.08 17.14
N ASP A 254 17.42 -7.48 17.38
CA ASP A 254 18.59 -6.90 16.70
C ASP A 254 18.58 -7.04 15.18
N TYR A 255 17.85 -8.02 14.66
CA TYR A 255 17.68 -8.25 13.22
C TYR A 255 16.21 -8.16 12.77
N THR A 256 15.32 -7.67 13.63
CA THR A 256 13.88 -7.60 13.36
C THR A 256 13.38 -6.16 13.33
N ILE A 257 12.57 -5.83 12.32
CA ILE A 257 11.78 -4.60 12.24
C ILE A 257 10.34 -4.95 12.58
N VAL A 258 9.70 -4.18 13.46
CA VAL A 258 8.27 -4.36 13.74
C VAL A 258 7.51 -3.17 13.15
N VAL A 259 6.65 -3.43 12.17
CA VAL A 259 5.70 -2.45 11.63
C VAL A 259 4.36 -2.70 12.31
N SER A 260 3.80 -1.68 12.95
CA SER A 260 2.55 -1.80 13.71
C SER A 260 1.52 -0.79 13.24
N ALA A 261 0.43 -1.30 12.67
CA ALA A 261 -0.82 -0.57 12.50
C ALA A 261 -1.89 -1.29 13.33
N THR A 262 -2.17 -0.74 14.50
CA THR A 262 -3.10 -1.29 15.49
C THR A 262 -4.55 -1.09 15.06
N ALA A 263 -5.48 -1.81 15.71
CA ALA A 263 -6.91 -1.66 15.45
C ALA A 263 -7.47 -0.26 15.77
N SER A 264 -6.73 0.56 16.53
CA SER A 264 -7.09 1.94 16.86
C SER A 264 -6.62 2.95 15.81
N ASP A 265 -5.76 2.54 14.89
CA ASP A 265 -5.24 3.40 13.83
C ASP A 265 -6.24 3.48 12.67
N ALA A 266 -6.15 4.56 11.89
CA ALA A 266 -7.03 4.78 10.75
C ALA A 266 -6.97 3.61 9.75
N ALA A 267 -8.10 3.26 9.13
CA ALA A 267 -8.17 2.17 8.14
C ALA A 267 -7.13 2.32 7.01
N PRO A 268 -6.87 3.53 6.46
CA PRO A 268 -5.82 3.71 5.46
C PRO A 268 -4.40 3.35 5.95
N LEU A 269 -4.08 3.59 7.23
CA LEU A 269 -2.78 3.20 7.81
C LEU A 269 -2.67 1.68 7.94
N GLN A 270 -3.74 1.02 8.41
CA GLN A 270 -3.79 -0.45 8.49
C GLN A 270 -3.64 -1.09 7.11
N PHE A 271 -4.23 -0.48 6.08
CA PHE A 271 -4.08 -0.93 4.71
C PHE A 271 -2.65 -0.71 4.18
N LEU A 272 -2.00 0.39 4.53
CA LEU A 272 -0.65 0.73 4.06
C LEU A 272 0.44 -0.14 4.70
N ALA A 273 0.27 -0.58 5.96
CA ALA A 273 1.29 -1.28 6.74
C ALA A 273 1.98 -2.46 6.02
N PRO A 274 1.27 -3.39 5.34
CA PRO A 274 1.91 -4.46 4.58
C PRO A 274 2.80 -3.97 3.43
N TYR A 275 2.42 -2.88 2.77
CA TYR A 275 3.23 -2.30 1.70
C TYR A 275 4.47 -1.61 2.26
N SER A 276 4.36 -0.94 3.40
CA SER A 276 5.50 -0.36 4.11
C SER A 276 6.49 -1.42 4.57
N GLY A 277 5.98 -2.53 5.14
CA GLY A 277 6.79 -3.69 5.47
C GLY A 277 7.49 -4.29 4.24
N CYS A 278 6.79 -4.38 3.10
CA CYS A 278 7.41 -4.78 1.84
C CYS A 278 8.57 -3.87 1.46
N ALA A 279 8.39 -2.54 1.48
CA ALA A 279 9.44 -1.59 1.12
C ALA A 279 10.68 -1.75 2.02
N MET A 280 10.50 -1.96 3.32
CA MET A 280 11.57 -2.23 4.27
C MET A 280 12.28 -3.57 3.97
N GLY A 281 11.53 -4.63 3.65
CA GLY A 281 12.09 -5.92 3.26
C GLY A 281 12.86 -5.89 1.93
N GLU A 282 12.36 -5.11 0.97
CA GLU A 282 12.98 -4.97 -0.36
C GLU A 282 14.32 -4.26 -0.31
N PHE A 283 14.50 -3.34 0.64
CA PHE A 283 15.82 -2.74 0.88
C PHE A 283 16.88 -3.81 1.13
N PHE A 284 16.59 -4.82 1.97
CA PHE A 284 17.53 -5.90 2.22
C PHE A 284 17.73 -6.78 0.98
N ARG A 285 16.65 -7.12 0.27
CA ARG A 285 16.71 -7.89 -0.98
C ARG A 285 17.63 -7.26 -2.03
N ASP A 286 17.43 -5.98 -2.31
CA ASP A 286 18.09 -5.26 -3.39
C ASP A 286 19.56 -4.92 -3.06
N ASN A 287 19.92 -5.03 -1.79
CA ASN A 287 21.29 -4.98 -1.28
C ASN A 287 21.92 -6.38 -1.12
N GLY A 288 21.28 -7.42 -1.67
CA GLY A 288 21.83 -8.77 -1.71
C GLY A 288 21.82 -9.52 -0.37
N LYS A 289 21.05 -9.02 0.60
CA LYS A 289 20.75 -9.68 1.88
C LYS A 289 19.46 -10.51 1.74
N HIS A 290 19.20 -11.41 2.69
CA HIS A 290 17.95 -12.16 2.75
C HIS A 290 16.98 -11.52 3.74
N ALA A 291 15.69 -11.51 3.40
CA ALA A 291 14.65 -11.00 4.28
C ALA A 291 13.47 -11.96 4.38
N LEU A 292 12.95 -12.07 5.61
CA LEU A 292 11.72 -12.74 5.97
C LEU A 292 10.71 -11.67 6.38
N ILE A 293 9.55 -11.63 5.74
CA ILE A 293 8.43 -10.78 6.18
C ILE A 293 7.22 -11.62 6.54
N ILE A 294 6.62 -11.27 7.68
CA ILE A 294 5.44 -11.90 8.26
C ILE A 294 4.34 -10.85 8.35
N PHE A 295 3.16 -11.16 7.82
CA PHE A 295 1.97 -10.33 7.95
C PHE A 295 0.98 -10.98 8.92
N ASP A 296 0.61 -10.27 9.99
CA ASP A 296 -0.30 -10.73 11.04
C ASP A 296 -1.36 -9.65 11.33
N ASP A 297 -2.49 -9.61 10.62
CA ASP A 297 -3.01 -10.59 9.65
C ASP A 297 -3.57 -9.84 8.42
N LEU A 298 -3.35 -10.38 7.21
CA LEU A 298 -3.83 -9.80 5.95
C LEU A 298 -5.35 -9.87 5.77
N SER A 299 -6.04 -10.79 6.43
CA SER A 299 -7.51 -10.89 6.43
C SER A 299 -8.12 -9.63 7.03
N LYS A 300 -7.50 -9.07 8.08
CA LYS A 300 -7.90 -7.78 8.63
C LYS A 300 -7.70 -6.65 7.64
N GLN A 301 -6.62 -6.68 6.85
CA GLN A 301 -6.38 -5.71 5.78
C GLN A 301 -7.46 -5.78 4.69
N ALA A 302 -7.87 -7.01 4.32
CA ALA A 302 -8.80 -7.26 3.22
C ALA A 302 -10.23 -6.78 3.51
N VAL A 303 -10.63 -6.73 4.79
CA VAL A 303 -11.96 -6.27 5.20
C VAL A 303 -12.01 -4.79 5.58
N LEU A 304 -10.91 -4.05 5.43
CA LEU A 304 -10.87 -2.63 5.80
C LEU A 304 -11.82 -1.81 4.91
N PRO A 305 -12.61 -0.90 5.50
CA PRO A 305 -13.43 0.03 4.73
C PRO A 305 -12.53 1.14 4.18
N VAL A 306 -11.86 0.87 3.06
CA VAL A 306 -11.06 1.85 2.31
C VAL A 306 -11.71 2.15 0.96
N PRO A 307 -11.55 3.37 0.41
CA PRO A 307 -12.14 3.72 -0.89
C PRO A 307 -11.69 2.76 -2.00
N ALA A 308 -12.57 2.40 -2.93
CA ALA A 308 -12.24 1.46 -4.02
C ALA A 308 -11.06 1.95 -4.89
N ARG A 309 -10.93 3.27 -5.08
CA ARG A 309 -9.75 3.84 -5.75
C ARG A 309 -8.46 3.63 -4.96
N PHE A 310 -8.53 3.61 -3.63
CA PHE A 310 -7.38 3.41 -2.74
C PHE A 310 -6.87 1.99 -2.91
N TRP A 311 -7.79 1.04 -3.04
CA TRP A 311 -7.48 -0.33 -3.46
C TRP A 311 -6.77 -0.32 -4.82
N SER A 312 -7.32 0.38 -5.83
CA SER A 312 -6.80 0.34 -7.21
C SER A 312 -5.38 0.89 -7.41
N VAL A 313 -4.96 1.82 -6.55
CA VAL A 313 -3.60 2.36 -6.48
C VAL A 313 -2.66 1.21 -6.13
N PHE A 314 -2.90 0.58 -4.99
CA PHE A 314 -1.96 -0.36 -4.42
C PHE A 314 -2.14 -1.80 -4.94
N ARG A 315 -1.61 -2.09 -6.12
CA ARG A 315 -1.77 -3.41 -6.77
C ARG A 315 -0.77 -4.47 -6.34
N ARG A 316 0.27 -4.08 -5.60
CA ARG A 316 1.40 -4.95 -5.24
C ARG A 316 1.01 -6.13 -4.34
N VAL A 317 0.06 -5.92 -3.43
CA VAL A 317 -0.46 -6.93 -2.49
C VAL A 317 -1.83 -7.47 -2.96
N GLN A 318 -2.37 -6.99 -4.09
CA GLN A 318 -3.73 -7.36 -4.53
C GLN A 318 -3.90 -8.78 -5.09
N SER A 319 -2.83 -9.54 -5.29
CA SER A 319 -2.95 -10.96 -5.67
C SER A 319 -3.11 -11.89 -4.46
N PHE A 320 -3.51 -11.38 -3.28
CA PHE A 320 -3.53 -12.15 -2.04
C PHE A 320 -4.91 -12.15 -1.39
N SER A 321 -5.61 -13.26 -1.57
CA SER A 321 -6.66 -13.71 -0.66
C SER A 321 -5.98 -14.63 0.38
N GLN A 322 -5.91 -14.13 1.61
CA GLN A 322 -5.57 -14.83 2.86
C GLN A 322 -4.07 -15.14 3.14
N GLU A 323 -3.64 -14.71 4.34
CA GLU A 323 -2.49 -15.06 5.22
C GLU A 323 -1.13 -15.49 4.60
N THR A 324 -0.48 -14.65 3.78
CA THR A 324 0.78 -15.04 3.10
C THR A 324 2.06 -14.60 3.84
N PHE A 325 3.13 -15.40 3.81
CA PHE A 325 4.52 -14.98 4.07
C PHE A 325 5.16 -14.43 2.80
N PHE A 326 6.13 -13.51 2.92
CA PHE A 326 7.05 -13.22 1.82
C PHE A 326 8.48 -13.53 2.26
N PHE A 327 9.18 -14.31 1.44
CA PHE A 327 10.63 -14.37 1.49
C PHE A 327 11.18 -13.65 0.27
N PHE A 328 12.13 -12.74 0.48
CA PHE A 328 12.86 -12.11 -0.61
C PHE A 328 14.22 -12.79 -0.86
N ASN A 329 14.42 -13.30 -2.09
CA ASN A 329 15.70 -13.88 -2.50
C ASN A 329 16.69 -12.79 -2.96
N LYS A 330 17.97 -13.03 -2.70
CA LYS A 330 19.12 -12.19 -3.03
C LYS A 330 19.09 -11.71 -4.50
N PHE A 331 19.05 -10.40 -4.72
CA PHE A 331 19.18 -9.83 -6.05
C PHE A 331 20.67 -9.73 -6.43
N ASN A 332 21.11 -10.47 -7.45
CA ASN A 332 22.51 -10.44 -7.87
C ASN A 332 22.73 -9.26 -8.85
N LYS A 333 23.08 -8.08 -8.32
CA LYS A 333 23.46 -6.90 -9.14
C LYS A 333 24.65 -7.15 -10.07
N SER A 334 25.44 -8.20 -9.83
CA SER A 334 26.69 -8.49 -10.55
C SER A 334 26.53 -8.84 -12.03
N ILE A 335 25.34 -9.24 -12.50
CA ILE A 335 25.15 -9.65 -13.91
C ILE A 335 24.97 -8.43 -14.84
N ARG A 336 24.74 -7.22 -14.31
CA ARG A 336 24.52 -6.03 -15.16
C ARG A 336 25.77 -5.30 -15.61
N LYS A 337 26.95 -5.51 -15.00
CA LYS A 337 28.18 -4.81 -15.40
C LYS A 337 29.01 -5.51 -16.49
N SER A 338 28.71 -6.76 -16.86
CA SER A 338 29.54 -7.53 -17.80
C SER A 338 28.88 -7.92 -19.13
N THR A 339 27.60 -7.59 -19.36
CA THR A 339 26.87 -8.04 -20.57
C THR A 339 26.32 -6.90 -21.42
N ILE A 340 26.77 -5.67 -21.19
CA ILE A 340 26.61 -4.56 -22.14
C ILE A 340 27.99 -4.29 -22.76
N ASN A 341 28.49 -5.28 -23.49
CA ASN A 341 29.45 -5.02 -24.56
C ASN A 341 28.66 -5.08 -25.86
N ASN A 342 28.60 -3.94 -26.54
CA ASN A 342 28.03 -3.74 -27.86
C ASN A 342 28.45 -4.86 -28.82
N LYS A 343 27.52 -5.76 -29.14
CA LYS A 343 27.43 -6.61 -30.36
C LYS A 343 26.30 -7.63 -30.15
N GLY A 344 25.06 -7.27 -30.50
CA GLY A 344 23.93 -8.20 -30.38
C GLY A 344 22.55 -7.69 -30.80
N GLU A 345 22.38 -6.39 -31.06
CA GLU A 345 21.13 -5.86 -31.61
C GLU A 345 21.10 -6.00 -33.13
N GLN A 346 20.81 -7.21 -33.64
CA GLN A 346 20.29 -7.35 -35.01
C GLN A 346 19.58 -8.68 -35.32
N LYS A 347 19.30 -9.58 -34.35
CA LYS A 347 18.79 -10.92 -34.69
C LYS A 347 17.55 -11.43 -33.95
N LEU A 348 16.71 -10.57 -33.38
CA LEU A 348 15.40 -10.97 -32.86
C LEU A 348 14.26 -10.12 -33.44
N ARG A 349 14.00 -10.30 -34.74
CA ARG A 349 12.71 -10.01 -35.38
C ARG A 349 12.37 -11.10 -36.39
N ARG A 350 12.05 -12.31 -35.92
CA ARG A 350 11.26 -13.30 -36.68
C ARG A 350 10.50 -14.17 -35.66
N PHE A 351 9.23 -13.85 -35.43
CA PHE A 351 8.27 -14.81 -34.87
C PHE A 351 7.92 -15.83 -35.97
N PRO A 352 7.92 -17.15 -35.72
CA PRO A 352 7.32 -18.11 -36.65
C PRO A 352 5.80 -18.13 -36.50
N SER A 353 5.11 -18.12 -37.64
CA SER A 353 3.65 -18.17 -37.79
C SER A 353 3.03 -19.47 -37.24
N PRO A 354 1.73 -19.50 -36.89
CA PRO A 354 1.09 -20.63 -36.24
C PRO A 354 0.98 -21.87 -37.15
N ILE A 355 1.27 -23.03 -36.56
CA ILE A 355 1.21 -24.36 -37.18
C ILE A 355 -0.24 -24.68 -37.57
N LYS A 356 -0.51 -24.73 -38.89
CA LYS A 356 -1.67 -25.39 -39.48
C LYS A 356 -1.36 -26.89 -39.60
N ASN A 357 -2.03 -27.74 -38.82
CA ASN A 357 -2.42 -29.13 -39.15
C ASN A 357 -2.95 -29.85 -37.91
N PHE A 358 -4.23 -29.67 -37.60
CA PHE A 358 -4.92 -30.31 -36.47
C PHE A 358 -5.82 -31.51 -36.89
N ASN A 359 -5.63 -32.07 -38.09
CA ASN A 359 -6.48 -33.16 -38.63
C ASN A 359 -5.71 -34.38 -39.16
N LYS A 360 -4.59 -34.76 -38.53
CA LYS A 360 -3.80 -35.93 -38.98
C LYS A 360 -3.35 -36.91 -37.89
N ILE A 361 -4.09 -36.99 -36.76
CA ILE A 361 -3.77 -37.93 -35.65
C ILE A 361 -4.90 -38.92 -35.32
N PHE A 362 -6.06 -38.85 -35.98
CA PHE A 362 -7.07 -39.92 -35.89
C PHE A 362 -7.46 -40.43 -37.28
N GLY A 363 -6.60 -41.29 -37.84
CA GLY A 363 -6.91 -42.16 -38.97
C GLY A 363 -7.21 -43.56 -38.46
N LYS A 364 -8.47 -43.98 -38.57
CA LYS A 364 -8.92 -45.38 -38.49
C LYS A 364 -8.11 -46.26 -39.44
N ASN A 365 -7.85 -47.51 -39.04
CA ASN A 365 -8.21 -48.73 -39.80
C ASN A 365 -7.74 -49.98 -39.02
N GLY A 366 -8.67 -50.92 -38.82
CA GLY A 366 -8.49 -52.18 -38.10
C GLY A 366 -9.73 -52.52 -37.30
#